data_AF-Q2GS78-F1
#
_entry.id   AF-Q2GS78-F1
#
_cell.length_a   1.000
_cell.length_b   1.000
_cell.length_c   1.000
_cell.angle_alpha   90.00
_cell.angle_beta   90.00
_cell.angle_gamma   90.00
#
_symmetry.space_group_name_H-M   'P 1'
#
loop_
_entity.id
_entity.type
_entity.pdbx_description
1 polymer ?
#
loop_
_entity_poly.entity_id
_entity_poly.type
_entity_poly.pdbx_seq_one_letter_code
_entity_poly.pdbx_strand_id
1 'polypeptide(L)' 'MVLVMSLWDDHYSNMLWLDSTYPTDASPDEPGKGRGTCETSSGVPSDIEASQASNQVIYSNIKFGPIGSTFKQP' A
#
# COMPACT_ATOMS: atom_id res chain seq x y z
N MET A 1 -13.84 -1.19 18.33
CA MET A 1 -13.51 -1.19 16.88
C MET A 1 -13.48 -2.63 16.39
N VAL A 2 -13.60 -2.87 15.08
CA VAL A 2 -13.53 -4.21 14.44
C VAL A 2 -12.25 -4.27 13.60
N LEU A 3 -11.57 -5.42 13.61
CA LEU A 3 -10.40 -5.67 12.78
C LEU A 3 -10.84 -6.07 11.36
N VAL A 4 -10.26 -5.44 10.34
CA VAL A 4 -10.46 -5.77 8.91
C VAL A 4 -9.10 -6.08 8.28
N MET A 5 -9.05 -7.11 7.44
CA MET A 5 -7.87 -7.49 6.64
C MET A 5 -8.32 -7.62 5.18
N SER A 6 -7.58 -7.03 4.24
CA SER A 6 -7.99 -6.95 2.84
C SER A 6 -6.80 -6.85 1.89
N LEU A 7 -6.96 -7.37 0.68
CA LEU A 7 -6.09 -7.15 -0.47
C LEU A 7 -6.94 -6.55 -1.59
N TRP A 8 -6.51 -5.43 -2.16
CA TRP A 8 -7.24 -4.69 -3.18
C TRP A 8 -6.28 -3.88 -4.04
N ASP A 9 -6.64 -3.69 -5.30
CA ASP A 9 -6.12 -2.66 -6.19
C ASP A 9 -7.12 -1.49 -6.28
N ASP A 10 -6.69 -0.35 -6.82
CA ASP A 10 -7.42 0.91 -6.71
C ASP A 10 -7.89 1.43 -8.07
N HIS A 11 -9.20 1.32 -8.32
CA HIS A 11 -9.84 1.82 -9.54
C HIS A 11 -10.00 3.35 -9.60
N TYR A 12 -9.73 4.09 -8.53
CA TYR A 12 -9.80 5.55 -8.52
C TYR A 12 -8.48 6.21 -8.87
N SER A 13 -7.38 5.73 -8.28
CA SER A 13 -6.07 6.37 -8.38
C SER A 13 -4.89 5.41 -8.51
N ASN A 14 -5.14 4.16 -8.91
CA ASN A 14 -4.11 3.17 -9.26
C ASN A 14 -3.06 2.95 -8.14
N MET A 15 -3.43 3.15 -6.88
CA MET A 15 -2.55 3.05 -5.71
C MET A 15 -1.40 4.08 -5.66
N LEU A 16 -1.40 5.06 -6.56
CA LEU A 16 -0.31 6.04 -6.72
C LEU A 16 -0.13 6.94 -5.49
N TRP A 17 -1.22 7.17 -4.74
CA TRP A 17 -1.20 7.88 -3.46
C TRP A 17 -0.48 7.12 -2.35
N LEU A 18 -0.14 5.85 -2.55
CA LEU A 18 0.60 5.02 -1.60
C LEU A 18 2.05 4.82 -2.03
N ASP A 19 2.32 4.53 -3.31
CA ASP A 19 3.63 4.02 -3.77
C ASP A 19 4.28 4.79 -4.92
N SER A 20 3.68 5.89 -5.39
CA SER A 20 4.17 6.67 -6.53
C SER A 20 4.25 8.18 -6.20
N THR A 21 4.18 9.02 -7.23
CA THR A 21 3.99 10.48 -7.11
C THR A 21 2.51 10.81 -7.27
N TYR A 22 1.93 11.46 -6.25
CA TYR A 22 0.52 11.83 -6.28
C TYR A 22 0.28 13.21 -5.64
N PRO A 23 -0.46 14.12 -6.30
CA PRO A 23 -1.04 14.01 -7.66
C PRO A 23 0.02 13.82 -8.77
N THR A 24 -0.37 13.23 -9.91
CA THR A 24 0.55 12.80 -10.98
C THR A 24 1.15 13.94 -11.81
N ASP A 25 0.61 15.16 -11.65
CA ASP A 25 1.08 16.39 -12.27
C ASP A 25 2.08 17.18 -11.40
N ALA A 26 2.32 16.74 -10.16
CA ALA A 26 3.28 17.36 -9.25
C ALA A 26 4.70 16.81 -9.44
N SER A 27 5.71 17.59 -9.05
CA SER A 27 7.08 17.07 -8.96
C SER A 27 7.23 16.10 -7.78
N PRO A 28 7.92 14.96 -7.93
CA PRO A 28 8.21 14.06 -6.81
C PRO A 28 9.05 14.72 -5.70
N ASP A 29 9.86 15.72 -6.04
CA ASP A 29 10.75 16.42 -5.11
C ASP A 29 10.00 17.43 -4.22
N GLU A 30 8.76 17.77 -4.57
CA GLU A 30 7.93 18.61 -3.71
C GLU A 30 7.54 17.85 -2.42
N PRO A 31 7.67 18.48 -1.24
CA PRO A 31 7.36 17.83 0.02
C PRO A 31 5.99 17.14 0.04
N GLY A 32 6.00 15.83 0.27
CA GLY A 32 4.80 14.99 0.38
C GLY A 32 4.18 14.52 -0.93
N LYS A 33 4.79 14.82 -2.09
CA LYS A 33 4.30 14.36 -3.41
C LYS A 33 4.87 12.99 -3.80
N GLY A 34 6.17 12.79 -3.63
CA GLY A 34 6.81 11.47 -3.75
C GLY A 34 6.51 10.59 -2.54
N ARG A 35 5.86 9.44 -2.76
CA ARG A 35 5.39 8.51 -1.70
C ARG A 35 5.99 7.12 -1.86
N GLY A 36 6.48 6.81 -3.04
CA GLY A 36 7.29 5.63 -3.32
C GLY A 36 7.97 5.75 -4.68
N THR A 37 8.54 4.63 -5.13
CA THR A 37 9.38 4.56 -6.33
C THR A 37 8.65 4.02 -7.55
N CYS A 38 7.35 3.70 -7.45
CA CYS A 38 6.58 3.18 -8.57
C CYS A 38 6.28 4.28 -9.60
N GLU A 39 6.30 3.92 -10.88
CA GLU A 39 5.98 4.83 -11.99
C GLU A 39 4.55 5.36 -11.90
N THR A 40 4.28 6.58 -12.36
CA THR A 40 2.92 7.17 -12.33
C THR A 40 1.92 6.50 -13.27
N SER A 41 2.39 5.61 -14.14
CA SER A 41 1.59 4.77 -15.03
C SER A 41 1.33 3.37 -14.47
N SER A 42 1.82 3.05 -13.27
CA SER A 42 1.59 1.75 -12.64
C SER A 42 0.16 1.58 -12.12
N GLY A 43 -0.16 0.38 -11.63
CA GLY A 43 -1.33 0.15 -10.77
C GLY A 43 -2.69 0.21 -11.46
N VAL A 44 -2.73 0.33 -12.80
CA VAL A 44 -3.98 0.23 -13.57
C VAL A 44 -4.62 -1.13 -13.30
N PRO A 45 -5.87 -1.18 -12.82
CA PRO A 45 -6.49 -2.45 -12.39
C PRO A 45 -6.47 -3.54 -13.46
N SER A 46 -6.85 -3.22 -14.70
CA SER A 46 -6.83 -4.19 -15.81
C SER A 46 -5.47 -4.82 -16.04
N ASP A 47 -4.39 -4.08 -15.80
CA ASP A 47 -3.03 -4.54 -16.02
C ASP A 47 -2.56 -5.42 -14.86
N ILE A 48 -2.86 -5.02 -13.62
CA ILE A 48 -2.48 -5.76 -12.40
C ILE A 48 -3.30 -7.04 -12.26
N GLU A 49 -4.62 -6.97 -12.45
CA GLU A 49 -5.52 -8.12 -12.38
C GLU A 49 -5.11 -9.22 -13.37
N ALA A 50 -4.57 -8.84 -14.54
CA ALA A 50 -4.08 -9.79 -15.54
C ALA A 50 -2.65 -10.27 -15.27
N SER A 51 -1.71 -9.35 -15.06
CA SER A 51 -0.27 -9.68 -14.96
C SER A 51 0.15 -10.23 -13.61
N GLN A 52 -0.62 -9.94 -12.55
CA GLN A 52 -0.32 -10.29 -11.17
C GLN A 52 -1.49 -11.04 -10.50
N ALA A 53 -2.27 -11.78 -11.29
CA ALA A 53 -3.45 -12.53 -10.84
C ALA A 53 -3.19 -13.51 -9.68
N SER A 54 -1.94 -13.97 -9.52
CA SER A 54 -1.53 -14.89 -8.45
C SER A 54 -0.98 -14.21 -7.20
N ASN A 55 -0.98 -12.87 -7.14
CA ASN A 55 -0.54 -12.15 -5.95
C ASN A 55 -1.42 -12.48 -4.76
N GLN A 56 -0.79 -12.59 -3.60
CA GLN A 56 -1.45 -12.92 -2.33
C GLN A 56 -0.76 -12.25 -1.16
N VAL A 57 -1.51 -12.04 -0.09
CA VAL A 57 -1.00 -11.54 1.19
C VAL A 57 -1.35 -12.54 2.31
N ILE A 58 -0.42 -12.76 3.23
CA ILE A 58 -0.61 -13.66 4.37
C ILE A 58 -0.40 -12.85 5.66
N TYR A 59 -1.48 -12.66 6.42
CA TYR A 59 -1.41 -12.05 7.74
C TYR A 59 -1.30 -13.15 8.80
N SER A 60 -0.32 -13.03 9.71
CA SER A 60 -0.11 -14.02 10.78
C SER A 60 0.42 -13.36 12.06
N ASN A 61 0.41 -14.11 13.17
CA ASN A 61 0.97 -13.68 14.45
C ASN A 61 0.36 -12.38 15.01
N ILE A 62 -0.96 -12.20 14.87
CA ILE A 62 -1.69 -11.07 15.47
C ILE A 62 -1.59 -11.16 17.00
N LYS A 63 -1.11 -10.08 17.63
CA LYS A 63 -1.01 -9.92 19.08
C LYS A 63 -1.55 -8.56 19.46
N PHE A 64 -2.27 -8.48 20.58
CA PHE A 64 -2.78 -7.23 21.14
C PHE A 64 -2.59 -7.26 22.67
N GLY A 65 -2.31 -6.10 23.27
CA GLY A 65 -2.06 -6.00 24.69
C GLY A 65 -1.49 -4.64 25.11
N PRO A 66 -1.04 -4.51 26.36
CA PRO A 66 -0.39 -3.31 26.86
C PRO A 66 0.83 -2.88 26.01
N ILE A 67 1.20 -1.60 26.12
CA ILE A 67 2.40 -1.06 25.46
C ILE A 67 3.61 -1.90 25.85
N GLY A 68 4.34 -2.36 24.84
CA GLY A 68 5.55 -3.16 24.98
C GLY A 68 5.34 -4.67 25.24
N SER A 69 4.10 -5.18 25.29
CA SER A 69 3.83 -6.60 25.63
C SER A 69 3.88 -7.58 24.47
N THR A 70 3.94 -7.09 23.22
CA THR A 70 3.75 -7.94 22.02
C THR A 70 5.07 -8.33 21.34
N PHE A 71 6.20 -7.81 21.82
CA PHE A 71 7.55 -8.08 21.35
C PHE A 71 8.58 -7.97 22.49
N LYS A 72 9.82 -8.43 22.27
CA LYS A 72 10.91 -8.28 23.23
C LYS A 72 11.38 -6.83 23.23
N GLN A 73 11.23 -6.13 24.36
CA GLN A 73 11.77 -4.78 24.51
C GLN A 73 13.31 -4.80 24.41
N PRO A 74 13.93 -3.72 23.88
CA PRO A 74 15.38 -3.52 23.99
C PRO A 74 15.85 -3.45 25.44
#